data_AF-A0A327K2C4-F1
#
_entry.id   AF-A0A327K2C4-F1
#
_cell.length_a   1.000
_cell.length_b   1.000
_cell.length_c   1.000
_cell.angle_alpha   90.00
_cell.angle_beta   90.00
_cell.angle_gamma   90.00
#
_symmetry.space_group_name_H-M   'P 1'
#
loop_
_entity.id
_entity.type
_entity.pdbx_description
1 polymer ?
#
loop_
_entity_poly.entity_id
_entity_poly.type
_entity_poly.pdbx_seq_one_letter_code
_entity_poly.pdbx_strand_id
1 'polypeptide(L)'
;MTLLLEPLTRAESNVINTSADLAQMMAELRSPAVKAILDTAAMAAAGETIGDYLARFGPDLAHVHFIDGDDGGAHLAWGDGSYPLHAFL
;
A
#
# COMPACT_ATOMS: atom_id res chain seq x y z
N MET A 1 -0.20 -19.29 9.27
CA MET A 1 0.52 -18.02 9.40
C MET A 1 0.23 -17.21 8.16
N THR A 2 -0.16 -15.94 8.32
CA THR A 2 -0.37 -15.02 7.19
C THR A 2 0.86 -14.13 7.04
N LEU A 3 1.34 -13.95 5.81
CA LEU A 3 2.44 -13.06 5.45
C LEU A 3 1.85 -11.88 4.68
N LEU A 4 2.20 -10.67 5.08
CA LEU A 4 1.78 -9.44 4.42
C LEU A 4 2.89 -9.01 3.45
N LEU A 5 2.52 -8.70 2.21
CA LEU A 5 3.46 -8.23 1.20
C LEU A 5 3.14 -6.79 0.84
N GLU A 6 4.07 -5.91 1.16
CA GLU A 6 3.90 -4.46 1.13
C GLU A 6 4.52 -3.83 -0.13
N PRO A 7 3.77 -3.03 -0.89
CA PRO A 7 4.34 -2.09 -1.85
C PRO A 7 5.04 -0.97 -1.08
N LEU A 8 6.27 -0.65 -1.48
CA LEU A 8 7.05 0.44 -0.88
C LEU A 8 7.27 1.55 -1.91
N THR A 9 7.69 2.73 -1.47
CA THR A 9 8.02 3.81 -2.41
C THR A 9 9.22 3.44 -3.28
N ARG A 10 9.40 4.11 -4.42
CA ARG A 10 10.58 3.90 -5.29
C ARG A 10 11.91 4.27 -4.64
N ALA A 11 11.88 5.07 -3.58
CA ALA A 11 13.07 5.39 -2.80
C ALA A 11 13.51 4.23 -1.89
N GLU A 12 12.58 3.37 -1.50
CA GLU A 12 12.79 2.28 -0.55
C GLU A 12 12.97 0.92 -1.22
N SER A 13 12.29 0.70 -2.35
CA SER A 13 12.31 -0.57 -3.08
C SER A 13 12.26 -0.36 -4.57
N ASN A 14 12.82 -1.33 -5.30
CA ASN A 14 12.74 -1.43 -6.76
C ASN A 14 11.95 -2.68 -7.21
N VAL A 15 11.27 -3.38 -6.30
CA VAL A 15 10.62 -4.68 -6.58
C VAL A 15 9.09 -4.55 -6.70
N ILE A 16 8.43 -3.96 -5.71
CA ILE A 16 6.97 -3.77 -5.67
C ILE A 16 6.73 -2.33 -5.25
N ASN A 17 6.21 -1.52 -6.16
CA ASN A 17 5.99 -0.09 -5.92
C ASN A 17 4.57 0.38 -6.18
N THR A 18 3.72 -0.49 -6.71
CA THR A 18 2.31 -0.21 -7.03
C THR A 18 1.44 -1.40 -6.62
N SER A 19 0.13 -1.16 -6.48
CA SER A 19 -0.83 -2.24 -6.27
C SER A 19 -0.86 -3.24 -7.46
N ALA A 20 -0.52 -2.79 -8.66
CA ALA A 20 -0.41 -3.67 -9.83
C ALA A 20 0.80 -4.61 -9.73
N ASP A 21 1.96 -4.11 -9.31
CA ASP A 21 3.16 -4.92 -9.07
C ASP A 21 2.89 -5.97 -7.98
N LEU A 22 2.18 -5.57 -6.92
CA LEU A 22 1.82 -6.47 -5.83
C LEU A 22 0.89 -7.59 -6.31
N ALA A 23 -0.14 -7.25 -7.09
CA ALA A 23 -1.04 -8.24 -7.66
C ALA A 23 -0.29 -9.24 -8.57
N GLN A 24 0.66 -8.74 -9.39
CA GLN A 24 1.52 -9.60 -10.20
C GLN A 24 2.35 -10.54 -9.32
N MET A 25 3.06 -10.02 -8.32
CA MET A 25 3.91 -10.82 -7.44
C MET A 25 3.09 -11.88 -6.67
N MET A 26 1.93 -11.52 -6.15
CA MET A 26 1.03 -12.48 -5.49
C MET A 26 0.58 -13.60 -6.44
N ALA A 27 0.29 -13.25 -7.70
CA ALA A 27 -0.06 -14.22 -8.73
C ALA A 27 1.12 -15.14 -9.12
N GLU A 28 2.36 -14.66 -9.05
CA GLU A 28 3.57 -15.47 -9.28
C GLU A 28 3.85 -16.42 -8.11
N LEU A 29 3.72 -15.93 -6.88
CA LEU A 29 3.93 -16.70 -5.64
C LEU A 29 2.91 -17.84 -5.48
N ARG A 30 1.66 -17.64 -5.93
CA ARG A 30 0.56 -18.64 -5.89
C ARG A 30 0.36 -19.26 -4.51
N SER A 31 0.52 -18.46 -3.45
CA SER A 31 0.42 -18.92 -2.08
C SER A 31 -0.79 -18.30 -1.37
N PRO A 32 -1.70 -19.09 -0.81
CA PRO A 32 -2.84 -18.56 -0.05
C PRO A 32 -2.43 -17.90 1.28
N ALA A 33 -1.17 -18.09 1.71
CA ALA A 33 -0.64 -17.50 2.93
C ALA A 33 -0.17 -16.05 2.75
N VAL A 34 0.00 -15.57 1.51
CA VAL A 34 0.43 -14.19 1.23
C VAL A 34 -0.80 -13.33 0.97
N LYS A 35 -0.87 -12.18 1.65
CA LYS A 35 -1.96 -11.20 1.57
C LYS A 35 -1.42 -9.81 1.32
N ALA A 36 -2.24 -8.94 0.73
CA ALA A 36 -1.90 -7.56 0.48
C ALA A 36 -2.01 -6.71 1.75
N ILE A 37 -1.17 -5.69 1.83
CA ILE A 37 -1.28 -4.57 2.78
C ILE A 37 -1.34 -3.28 1.97
N LEU A 38 -2.11 -2.31 2.46
CA LEU A 38 -2.11 -0.93 1.97
C LEU A 38 -1.26 -0.08 2.92
N ASP A 39 -0.33 0.69 2.39
CA ASP A 39 0.31 1.81 3.09
C ASP A 39 -0.12 3.11 2.41
N THR A 40 -0.68 4.06 3.16
CA THR A 40 -1.22 5.30 2.58
C THR A 40 -0.15 6.20 1.97
N ALA A 41 1.10 6.15 2.46
CA ALA A 41 2.21 6.89 1.88
C ALA A 41 2.72 6.24 0.59
N ALA A 42 2.93 4.92 0.58
CA ALA A 42 3.31 4.22 -0.64
C ALA A 42 2.21 4.32 -1.72
N MET A 43 0.95 4.21 -1.33
CA MET A 43 -0.22 4.41 -2.19
C MET A 43 -0.23 5.80 -2.83
N ALA A 44 -0.09 6.86 -2.01
CA ALA A 44 -0.08 8.23 -2.50
C ALA A 44 1.12 8.49 -3.44
N ALA A 45 2.31 8.00 -3.08
CA ALA A 45 3.51 8.09 -3.92
C ALA A 45 3.36 7.33 -5.26
N ALA A 46 2.56 6.26 -5.29
CA ALA A 46 2.20 5.54 -6.51
C ALA A 46 1.09 6.22 -7.32
N GLY A 47 0.47 7.28 -6.81
CA GLY A 47 -0.68 7.95 -7.41
C GLY A 47 -1.96 7.11 -7.38
N GLU A 48 -2.06 6.18 -6.43
CA GLU A 48 -3.19 5.25 -6.28
C GLU A 48 -4.15 5.71 -5.18
N THR A 49 -5.31 5.06 -5.11
CA THR A 49 -6.35 5.32 -4.11
C THR A 49 -6.64 4.10 -3.24
N ILE A 50 -7.35 4.28 -2.13
CA ILE A 50 -7.85 3.13 -1.34
C ILE A 50 -8.78 2.25 -2.20
N GLY A 51 -9.59 2.89 -3.06
CA GLY A 51 -10.47 2.19 -4.00
C GLY A 51 -9.71 1.27 -4.96
N ASP A 52 -8.51 1.66 -5.38
CA ASP A 52 -7.62 0.85 -6.22
C ASP A 52 -7.23 -0.46 -5.55
N TYR A 53 -6.87 -0.41 -4.28
CA TYR A 53 -6.48 -1.59 -3.50
C TYR A 53 -7.70 -2.48 -3.21
N LEU A 54 -8.83 -1.88 -2.80
CA LEU A 54 -10.07 -2.63 -2.56
C LEU A 54 -10.55 -3.36 -3.82
N ALA A 55 -10.48 -2.70 -4.98
CA ALA A 55 -10.87 -3.30 -6.25
C ALA A 55 -9.95 -4.45 -6.68
N ARG A 56 -8.64 -4.35 -6.42
CA ARG A 56 -7.66 -5.37 -6.81
C ARG A 56 -7.62 -6.57 -5.87
N PHE A 57 -7.66 -6.33 -4.56
CA PHE A 57 -7.37 -7.37 -3.58
C PHE A 57 -8.62 -7.84 -2.83
N GLY A 58 -9.64 -7.00 -2.67
CA GLY A 58 -10.88 -7.34 -1.96
C GLY A 58 -10.58 -8.04 -0.61
N PRO A 59 -11.01 -9.30 -0.41
CA PRO A 59 -10.77 -10.04 0.84
C PRO A 59 -9.29 -10.38 1.11
N ASP A 60 -8.41 -10.25 0.11
CA ASP A 60 -6.98 -10.46 0.27
C ASP A 60 -6.23 -9.20 0.74
N LEU A 61 -6.89 -8.04 0.85
CA LEU A 61 -6.36 -6.88 1.56
C LEU A 61 -6.54 -7.09 3.06
N ALA A 62 -5.46 -7.48 3.75
CA ALA A 62 -5.52 -7.98 5.12
C ALA A 62 -4.98 -7.00 6.17
N HIS A 63 -4.29 -5.94 5.76
CA HIS A 63 -3.72 -4.95 6.68
C HIS A 63 -3.64 -3.56 6.06
N VAL A 64 -3.58 -2.54 6.93
CA VAL A 64 -3.42 -1.15 6.53
C VAL A 64 -2.41 -0.48 7.46
N HIS A 65 -1.36 0.09 6.90
CA HIS A 65 -0.59 1.16 7.50
C HIS A 65 -1.24 2.49 7.15
N PHE A 66 -1.73 3.18 8.18
CA PHE A 66 -2.46 4.42 8.04
C PHE A 66 -1.60 5.57 8.55
N ILE A 67 -0.84 6.17 7.63
CA ILE A 67 0.25 7.10 7.92
C ILE A 67 0.05 8.38 7.11
N ASP A 68 0.37 9.53 7.71
CA ASP A 68 0.48 10.78 6.97
C ASP A 68 1.81 10.83 6.23
N GLY A 69 1.94 11.75 5.29
CA GLY A 69 3.16 11.89 4.51
C GLY A 69 3.19 13.12 3.63
N ASP A 70 4.18 13.16 2.75
CA ASP A 70 4.42 14.24 1.80
C ASP A 70 4.66 13.68 0.38
N ASP A 71 4.95 14.55 -0.58
CA ASP A 71 5.22 14.15 -1.97
C ASP A 71 6.49 13.26 -2.10
N GLY A 72 7.33 13.22 -1.06
CA GLY A 72 8.52 12.37 -0.99
C GLY A 72 8.26 10.97 -0.42
N GLY A 73 7.03 10.69 0.04
CA GLY A 73 6.68 9.42 0.67
C GLY A 73 7.19 9.28 2.10
N ALA A 74 7.45 10.39 2.80
CA ALA A 74 7.85 10.34 4.21
C ALA A 74 6.74 9.75 5.10
N HIS A 75 7.11 8.98 6.11
CA HIS A 75 6.19 8.55 7.17
C HIS A 75 6.12 9.61 8.25
N LEU A 76 5.01 10.33 8.30
CA LEU A 76 4.76 11.40 9.26
C LEU A 76 3.62 11.01 10.22
N ALA A 77 3.64 11.60 11.41
CA ALA A 77 2.52 11.46 12.32
C ALA A 77 1.27 12.13 11.71
N TRP A 78 0.10 11.64 12.10
CA TRP A 78 -1.17 12.22 11.64
C TRP A 78 -1.23 13.72 11.92
N GLY A 79 -1.39 14.51 10.86
CA GLY A 79 -1.53 15.97 10.93
C GLY A 79 -0.22 16.72 10.73
N ASP A 80 0.90 16.00 10.65
CA ASP A 80 2.22 16.59 10.32
C ASP A 80 2.50 16.56 8.81
N GLY A 81 1.71 15.82 8.03
CA GLY A 81 1.83 15.71 6.57
C GLY A 81 0.75 16.47 5.80
N SER A 82 0.65 16.17 4.50
CA SER A 82 -0.27 16.81 3.56
C SER A 82 -1.38 15.89 3.05
N TYR A 83 -1.41 14.62 3.46
CA TYR A 83 -2.41 13.69 2.95
C TYR A 83 -3.79 13.94 3.59
N PRO A 84 -4.88 13.81 2.82
CA PRO A 84 -6.22 14.04 3.32
C PRO A 84 -6.74 12.82 4.12
N LEU A 85 -6.06 12.42 5.19
CA LEU A 85 -6.34 11.19 5.95
C LEU A 85 -7.80 11.08 6.43
N HIS A 86 -8.45 12.20 6.77
CA HIS A 86 -9.87 12.18 7.14
C HIS A 86 -10.79 11.73 5.99
N ALA A 87 -10.41 11.96 4.73
CA ALA A 87 -11.16 11.52 3.57
C ALA A 87 -10.93 10.04 3.23
N PHE A 88 -9.99 9.38 3.91
CA PHE A 88 -9.66 7.96 3.73
C PHE A 88 -10.41 7.04 4.70
N LEU A 89 -11.05 7.60 5.74
CA LEU A 89 -11.94 6.90 6.68
C LEU A 89 -13.33 6.68 6.08
#